data_AF-A0A8C0L8T0-F1
#
_entry.id   AF-A0A8C0L8T0-F1
#
_cell.length_a   1.000
_cell.length_b   1.000
_cell.length_c   1.000
_cell.angle_alpha   90.00
_cell.angle_beta   90.00
_cell.angle_gamma   90.00
#
_symmetry.space_group_name_H-M   'P 1'
#
loop_
_entity.id
_entity.type
_entity.pdbx_description
1 polymer ?
#
loop_
_entity_poly.entity_id
_entity_poly.type
_entity_poly.pdbx_seq_one_letter_code
_entity_poly.pdbx_strand_id
1 'polypeptide(L)'
;KAISFIFIFLNLCWFEDRVFHVNAFGFPPTEPSSTTRAYYGNVNFFGGPSNTSVKTSAKLKQLEEENKDAMFVFISDVWLDQGEVLRKLHTMFSGYSPAPPTCFIMCGNFSSAPYGKSQIQALKDSLKTLADIICEYPNIHQSSRFVFIPGPEDPGFGSILPRPPIAESITNEFRQRVPFSVFTTNPCRIQYCTQEIIVFREDLVNKMCRNCVRFPSSNLDIPNHFVKTILSQGHLTPLPLYVSPVYWAYDYALRVYPVPDLLVIADKYDPFTLTNTECLCINPGSFPRSGFSFKVFYPSNKTVEDSKLQGF
;
A
#
# COMPACT_ATOMS: atom_id res chain seq x y z
N LYS A 1 -14.31 -24.45 -16.03
CA LYS A 1 -14.74 -23.08 -16.41
C LYS A 1 -14.19 -22.11 -15.37
N ALA A 2 -12.98 -21.58 -15.59
CA ALA A 2 -12.47 -20.47 -14.78
C ALA A 2 -12.78 -19.20 -15.56
N ILE A 3 -13.80 -18.46 -15.14
CA ILE A 3 -14.02 -17.10 -15.63
C ILE A 3 -12.89 -16.29 -15.00
N SER A 4 -11.97 -15.78 -15.80
CA SER A 4 -11.02 -14.78 -15.33
C SER A 4 -11.81 -13.50 -15.06
N PHE A 5 -11.78 -13.00 -13.84
CA PHE A 5 -12.48 -11.77 -13.43
C PHE A 5 -11.69 -10.51 -13.80
N ILE A 6 -10.86 -10.62 -14.84
CA ILE A 6 -10.04 -9.56 -15.37
C ILE A 6 -10.72 -9.10 -16.66
N PHE A 7 -11.01 -7.80 -16.76
CA PHE A 7 -11.55 -7.21 -17.98
C PHE A 7 -10.46 -7.20 -19.06
N ILE A 8 -10.76 -7.82 -20.20
CA ILE A 8 -9.82 -8.04 -21.29
C ILE A 8 -10.45 -7.63 -22.62
N PHE A 9 -9.63 -7.05 -23.49
CA PHE A 9 -9.97 -6.91 -24.90
C PHE A 9 -9.65 -8.22 -25.62
N LEU A 10 -10.62 -8.67 -26.42
CA LEU A 10 -10.51 -9.88 -27.24
C LEU A 10 -10.36 -9.42 -28.69
N ASN A 11 -9.23 -9.78 -29.31
CA ASN A 11 -8.92 -9.43 -30.70
C ASN A 11 -8.92 -10.68 -31.58
N LEU A 12 -9.31 -10.48 -32.85
CA LEU A 12 -9.36 -11.53 -33.88
C LEU A 12 -10.20 -12.73 -33.41
N CYS A 13 -11.49 -12.49 -33.15
CA CYS A 13 -12.40 -13.49 -32.61
C CYS A 13 -13.48 -13.87 -33.62
N TRP A 14 -13.97 -15.10 -33.54
CA TRP A 14 -15.17 -15.56 -34.25
C TRP A 14 -16.06 -16.40 -33.33
N PHE A 15 -17.32 -16.52 -33.71
CA PHE A 15 -18.33 -17.24 -32.95
C PHE A 15 -18.93 -18.34 -33.82
N GLU A 16 -18.84 -19.57 -33.36
CA GLU A 16 -19.34 -20.76 -34.04
C GLU A 16 -19.86 -21.76 -33.00
N ASP A 17 -20.99 -22.41 -33.25
CA ASP A 17 -21.56 -23.45 -32.39
C ASP A 17 -21.68 -23.09 -30.89
N ARG A 18 -22.07 -21.84 -30.60
CA ARG A 18 -22.15 -21.30 -29.23
C ARG A 18 -20.81 -21.24 -28.48
N VAL A 19 -19.70 -21.28 -29.21
CA VAL A 19 -18.33 -21.13 -28.72
C VAL A 19 -17.73 -19.85 -29.28
N PHE A 20 -17.12 -19.05 -28.40
CA PHE A 20 -16.39 -17.85 -28.78
C PHE A 20 -14.89 -18.17 -28.86
N HIS A 21 -14.34 -18.16 -30.06
CA HIS A 21 -12.94 -18.46 -30.32
C HIS A 21 -12.12 -17.17 -30.27
N VAL A 22 -11.07 -17.18 -29.45
CA VAL A 22 -10.22 -16.02 -29.19
C VAL A 22 -8.79 -16.34 -29.60
N ASN A 23 -8.22 -15.50 -30.48
CA ASN A 23 -6.81 -15.61 -30.87
C ASN A 23 -5.87 -14.82 -29.95
N ALA A 24 -6.30 -13.63 -29.51
CA ALA A 24 -5.45 -12.75 -28.70
C ALA A 24 -6.22 -12.11 -27.54
N PHE A 25 -5.56 -12.09 -26.38
CA PHE A 25 -5.99 -11.39 -25.18
C PHE A 25 -5.15 -10.13 -24.97
N GLY A 26 -5.78 -9.02 -24.64
CA GLY A 26 -5.12 -7.78 -24.24
C GLY A 26 -5.82 -7.15 -23.03
N PHE A 27 -5.09 -6.30 -22.29
CA PHE A 27 -5.71 -5.44 -21.30
C PHE A 27 -6.25 -4.16 -21.94
N PRO A 28 -7.26 -3.53 -21.32
CA PRO A 28 -7.58 -2.15 -21.67
C PRO A 28 -6.37 -1.24 -21.50
N PRO A 29 -6.17 -0.27 -22.42
CA PRO A 29 -5.05 0.64 -22.32
C PRO A 29 -5.22 1.51 -21.07
N THR A 30 -4.19 1.56 -20.24
CA THR A 30 -4.19 2.41 -19.04
C THR A 30 -4.20 3.89 -19.43
N GLU A 31 -5.15 4.64 -18.89
CA GLU A 31 -5.22 6.09 -19.07
C GLU A 31 -4.37 6.81 -18.01
N PRO A 32 -3.41 7.66 -18.39
CA PRO A 32 -2.61 8.42 -17.43
C PRO A 32 -3.44 9.51 -16.76
N SER A 33 -3.00 9.92 -15.55
CA SER A 33 -3.74 10.89 -14.74
C SER A 33 -3.95 12.25 -15.44
N SER A 34 -3.02 12.66 -16.30
CA SER A 34 -3.08 13.87 -17.12
C SER A 34 -4.26 13.83 -18.11
N THR A 35 -4.44 12.72 -18.80
CA THR A 35 -5.55 12.48 -19.73
C THR A 35 -6.89 12.45 -18.99
N THR A 36 -6.98 11.76 -17.84
CA THR A 36 -8.21 11.75 -17.03
C THR A 36 -8.63 13.16 -16.62
N ARG A 37 -7.68 14.00 -16.18
CA ARG A 37 -7.97 15.40 -15.84
C ARG A 37 -8.36 16.25 -17.05
N ALA A 38 -7.81 15.96 -18.24
CA ALA A 38 -8.20 16.66 -19.46
C ALA A 38 -9.68 16.42 -19.81
N TYR A 39 -10.19 15.21 -19.58
CA TYR A 39 -11.59 14.87 -19.87
C TYR A 39 -12.56 15.26 -18.75
N TYR A 40 -12.23 14.96 -17.49
CA TYR A 40 -13.14 15.14 -16.35
C TYR A 40 -12.90 16.44 -15.57
N GLY A 41 -11.92 17.25 -15.98
CA GLY A 41 -11.54 18.47 -15.29
C GLY A 41 -10.85 18.21 -13.95
N ASN A 42 -11.18 19.03 -12.95
CA ASN A 42 -10.49 19.07 -11.65
C ASN A 42 -11.29 18.42 -10.52
N VAL A 43 -12.13 17.43 -10.82
CA VAL A 43 -12.91 16.70 -9.81
C VAL A 43 -11.98 15.98 -8.85
N ASN A 44 -12.23 16.10 -7.53
CA ASN A 44 -11.47 15.35 -6.54
C ASN A 44 -12.01 13.91 -6.40
N PHE A 45 -11.48 13.00 -7.23
CA PHE A 45 -11.75 11.56 -7.11
C PHE A 45 -11.01 10.89 -5.94
N PHE A 46 -9.91 11.49 -5.49
CA PHE A 46 -9.02 10.90 -4.49
C PHE A 46 -9.62 10.97 -3.09
N GLY A 47 -10.29 12.08 -2.79
CA GLY A 47 -10.89 12.38 -1.48
C GLY A 47 -10.05 13.36 -0.68
N GLY A 48 -10.36 13.50 0.62
CA GLY A 48 -9.70 14.45 1.51
C GLY A 48 -10.40 15.82 1.58
N PRO A 49 -9.79 16.81 2.25
CA PRO A 49 -10.45 18.08 2.57
C PRO A 49 -10.72 18.99 1.36
N SER A 50 -9.93 18.85 0.29
CA SER A 50 -10.07 19.68 -0.91
C SER A 50 -11.31 19.28 -1.71
N ASN A 51 -12.05 20.26 -2.24
CA ASN A 51 -13.16 20.01 -3.17
C ASN A 51 -12.68 19.74 -4.61
N THR A 52 -11.48 20.22 -4.97
CA THR A 52 -10.85 20.03 -6.28
C THR A 52 -9.61 19.15 -6.19
N SER A 53 -9.19 18.57 -7.32
CA SER A 53 -7.95 17.79 -7.39
C SER A 53 -6.75 18.62 -6.92
N VAL A 54 -5.97 18.04 -6.00
CA VAL A 54 -4.78 18.68 -5.44
C VAL A 54 -3.67 18.85 -6.49
N LYS A 55 -3.70 18.05 -7.58
CA LYS A 55 -2.76 18.11 -8.70
C LYS A 55 -2.79 19.45 -9.45
N THR A 56 -3.85 20.22 -9.33
CA THR A 56 -4.03 21.52 -10.01
C THR A 56 -3.59 22.70 -9.14
N SER A 57 -3.24 22.47 -7.87
CA SER A 57 -2.87 23.55 -6.95
C SER A 57 -1.41 23.97 -7.10
N ALA A 58 -1.17 25.11 -7.76
CA ALA A 58 0.16 25.70 -7.89
C ALA A 58 0.84 25.99 -6.55
N LYS A 59 0.05 26.40 -5.54
CA LYS A 59 0.55 26.63 -4.17
C LYS A 59 1.10 25.35 -3.54
N LEU A 60 0.35 24.24 -3.65
CA LEU A 60 0.83 22.96 -3.12
C LEU A 60 2.04 22.46 -3.92
N LYS A 61 2.09 22.74 -5.23
CA LYS A 61 3.23 22.36 -6.05
C LYS A 61 4.51 23.07 -5.61
N GLN A 62 4.42 24.37 -5.32
CA GLN A 62 5.56 25.13 -4.79
C GLN A 62 6.04 24.56 -3.45
N LEU A 63 5.14 24.29 -2.50
CA LEU A 63 5.51 23.72 -1.19
C LEU A 63 6.16 22.33 -1.30
N GLU A 64 5.72 21.53 -2.26
CA GLU A 64 6.29 20.22 -2.55
C GLU A 64 7.74 20.31 -3.06
N GLU A 65 8.03 21.30 -3.89
CA GLU A 65 9.36 21.53 -4.47
C GLU A 65 10.33 22.21 -3.48
N GLU A 66 9.81 23.06 -2.59
CA GLU A 66 10.57 23.70 -1.52
C GLU A 66 11.00 22.69 -0.44
N ASN A 67 10.13 21.75 -0.08
CA ASN A 67 10.40 20.76 0.96
C ASN A 67 11.12 19.51 0.42
N LYS A 68 12.40 19.68 0.07
CA LYS A 68 13.24 18.60 -0.48
C LYS A 68 13.51 17.46 0.51
N ASP A 69 13.52 17.78 1.80
CA ASP A 69 13.79 16.83 2.89
C ASP A 69 12.55 16.02 3.30
N ALA A 70 11.39 16.28 2.65
CA ALA A 70 10.21 15.46 2.84
C ALA A 70 10.51 14.01 2.46
N MET A 71 10.15 13.08 3.34
CA MET A 71 10.39 11.66 3.10
C MET A 71 9.35 10.77 3.81
N PHE A 72 8.99 9.69 3.14
CA PHE A 72 7.98 8.72 3.57
C PHE A 72 8.61 7.34 3.65
N VAL A 73 8.56 6.71 4.82
CA VAL A 73 9.16 5.40 5.06
C VAL A 73 8.06 4.34 5.09
N PHE A 74 8.10 3.36 4.19
CA PHE A 74 7.12 2.28 4.08
C PHE A 74 7.71 0.96 4.59
N ILE A 75 7.02 0.34 5.54
CA ILE A 75 7.39 -0.93 6.18
C ILE A 75 6.16 -1.83 6.19
N SER A 76 6.33 -3.12 5.92
CA SER A 76 5.23 -4.11 5.91
C SER A 76 5.54 -5.32 6.76
N ASP A 77 4.52 -5.99 7.29
CA ASP A 77 4.62 -7.09 8.25
C ASP A 77 5.50 -6.73 9.46
N VAL A 78 5.18 -5.61 10.10
CA VAL A 78 5.89 -5.14 11.30
C VAL A 78 5.47 -5.98 12.51
N TRP A 79 6.01 -7.21 12.63
CA TRP A 79 5.74 -8.13 13.73
C TRP A 79 6.32 -7.62 15.05
N LEU A 80 5.50 -6.91 15.82
CA LEU A 80 5.89 -6.25 17.06
C LEU A 80 6.11 -7.21 18.24
N ASP A 81 5.71 -8.47 18.09
CA ASP A 81 5.96 -9.57 19.02
C ASP A 81 7.38 -10.17 18.88
N GLN A 82 8.10 -9.84 17.81
CA GLN A 82 9.45 -10.33 17.57
C GLN A 82 10.51 -9.34 18.09
N GLY A 83 11.34 -9.80 19.04
CA GLY A 83 12.40 -8.99 19.61
C GLY A 83 13.42 -8.48 18.57
N GLU A 84 13.67 -9.25 17.52
CA GLU A 84 14.57 -8.83 16.44
C GLU A 84 13.97 -7.66 15.63
N VAL A 85 12.65 -7.67 15.36
CA VAL A 85 11.98 -6.55 14.68
C VAL A 85 12.10 -5.28 15.52
N LEU A 86 11.82 -5.35 16.82
CA LEU A 86 11.95 -4.20 17.72
C LEU A 86 13.38 -3.64 17.75
N ARG A 87 14.40 -4.51 17.81
CA ARG A 87 15.81 -4.11 17.75
C ARG A 87 16.14 -3.36 16.45
N LYS A 88 15.60 -3.83 15.31
CA LYS A 88 15.81 -3.17 14.01
C LYS A 88 15.05 -1.85 13.90
N LEU A 89 13.89 -1.73 14.55
CA LEU A 89 13.18 -0.45 14.67
C LEU A 89 14.00 0.56 15.48
N HIS A 90 14.68 0.15 16.57
CA HIS A 90 15.65 1.02 17.25
C HIS A 90 16.77 1.48 16.31
N THR A 91 17.38 0.56 15.55
CA THR A 91 18.43 0.92 14.59
C THR A 91 17.93 1.93 13.56
N MET A 92 16.70 1.72 13.05
CA MET A 92 16.06 2.62 12.10
C MET A 92 15.79 4.00 12.70
N PHE A 93 15.18 4.07 13.89
CA PHE A 93 14.89 5.35 14.56
C PHE A 93 16.16 6.08 14.97
N SER A 94 17.20 5.37 15.40
CA SER A 94 18.53 5.94 15.67
C SER A 94 19.12 6.55 14.39
N GLY A 95 19.06 5.82 13.28
CA GLY A 95 19.56 6.31 11.98
C GLY A 95 18.81 7.54 11.45
N TYR A 96 17.51 7.63 11.72
CA TYR A 96 16.68 8.78 11.32
C TYR A 96 16.59 9.90 12.35
N SER A 97 17.08 9.71 13.58
CA SER A 97 17.11 10.76 14.61
C SER A 97 17.72 12.11 14.16
N PRO A 98 18.81 12.16 13.35
CA PRO A 98 19.35 13.43 12.85
C PRO A 98 18.49 14.08 11.76
N ALA A 99 17.72 13.30 11.00
CA ALA A 99 16.87 13.75 9.91
C ALA A 99 15.54 12.97 9.94
N PRO A 100 14.60 13.34 10.83
CA PRO A 100 13.37 12.58 11.05
C PRO A 100 12.49 12.63 9.80
N PRO A 101 11.96 11.48 9.34
CA PRO A 101 11.10 11.47 8.17
C PRO A 101 9.76 12.16 8.43
N THR A 102 9.11 12.62 7.36
CA THR A 102 7.79 13.23 7.47
C THR A 102 6.77 12.24 8.00
N CYS A 103 6.82 10.99 7.53
CA CYS A 103 5.90 9.95 7.96
C CYS A 103 6.50 8.55 7.88
N PHE A 104 6.27 7.75 8.93
CA PHE A 104 6.41 6.30 8.91
C PHE A 104 5.06 5.65 8.64
N ILE A 105 5.01 4.81 7.61
CA ILE A 105 3.84 4.06 7.19
C ILE A 105 4.11 2.60 7.51
N MET A 106 3.54 2.15 8.61
CA MET A 106 3.66 0.79 9.11
C MET A 106 2.44 -0.01 8.70
N CYS A 107 2.63 -0.90 7.74
CA CYS A 107 1.62 -1.86 7.33
C CYS A 107 1.72 -3.12 8.18
N GLY A 108 0.56 -3.66 8.56
CA GLY A 108 0.47 -4.96 9.20
C GLY A 108 1.00 -6.09 8.29
N ASN A 109 1.00 -7.33 8.72
CA ASN A 109 0.47 -7.80 10.01
C ASN A 109 1.35 -7.34 11.17
N PHE A 110 0.76 -6.98 12.31
CA PHE A 110 1.50 -6.49 13.49
C PHE A 110 1.93 -7.58 14.46
N SER A 111 1.52 -8.83 14.22
CA SER A 111 1.91 -10.00 14.99
C SER A 111 2.34 -11.13 14.05
N SER A 112 3.39 -11.86 14.44
CA SER A 112 3.86 -13.04 13.73
C SER A 112 2.99 -14.28 13.97
N ALA A 113 2.28 -14.31 15.10
CA ALA A 113 1.41 -15.40 15.52
C ALA A 113 -0.03 -14.87 15.77
N PRO A 114 -0.86 -14.72 14.72
CA PRO A 114 -2.22 -14.18 14.83
C PRO A 114 -3.22 -15.18 15.47
N TYR A 115 -2.73 -16.21 16.16
CA TYR A 115 -3.54 -17.29 16.71
C TYR A 115 -3.58 -17.20 18.24
N GLY A 116 -4.78 -17.25 18.81
CA GLY A 116 -4.96 -17.42 20.26
C GLY A 116 -6.01 -16.50 20.87
N LYS A 117 -6.55 -16.91 22.01
CA LYS A 117 -7.59 -16.16 22.75
C LYS A 117 -7.08 -14.82 23.30
N SER A 118 -5.76 -14.66 23.43
CA SER A 118 -5.09 -13.47 23.94
C SER A 118 -4.53 -12.54 22.84
N GLN A 119 -4.87 -12.75 21.56
CA GLN A 119 -4.34 -11.96 20.44
C GLN A 119 -4.49 -10.44 20.65
N ILE A 120 -5.66 -10.00 21.12
CA ILE A 120 -5.93 -8.58 21.38
C ILE A 120 -5.03 -8.04 22.49
N GLN A 121 -4.81 -8.80 23.56
CA GLN A 121 -3.96 -8.38 24.67
C GLN A 121 -2.49 -8.36 24.26
N ALA A 122 -2.03 -9.38 23.54
CA ALA A 122 -0.66 -9.44 23.01
C ALA A 122 -0.37 -8.23 22.09
N LEU A 123 -1.31 -7.88 21.20
CA LEU A 123 -1.15 -6.70 20.35
C LEU A 123 -1.12 -5.40 21.16
N LYS A 124 -1.94 -5.26 22.21
CA LYS A 124 -1.87 -4.11 23.11
C LYS A 124 -0.49 -3.99 23.75
N ASP A 125 0.04 -5.09 24.27
CA ASP A 125 1.34 -5.11 24.94
C ASP A 125 2.47 -4.78 23.94
N SER A 126 2.42 -5.34 22.74
CA SER A 126 3.34 -5.01 21.65
C SER A 126 3.28 -3.53 21.23
N LEU A 127 2.08 -2.93 21.17
CA LEU A 127 1.93 -1.51 20.89
C LEU A 127 2.49 -0.65 22.04
N LYS A 128 2.34 -1.06 23.30
CA LYS A 128 2.96 -0.36 24.44
C LYS A 128 4.48 -0.33 24.29
N THR A 129 5.09 -1.49 23.98
CA THR A 129 6.54 -1.57 23.73
C THR A 129 6.95 -0.69 22.56
N LEU A 130 6.20 -0.68 21.45
CA LEU A 130 6.51 0.22 20.33
C LEU A 130 6.42 1.70 20.75
N ALA A 131 5.44 2.08 21.57
CA ALA A 131 5.32 3.43 22.09
C ALA A 131 6.49 3.80 23.01
N ASP A 132 6.97 2.88 23.85
CA ASP A 132 8.19 3.07 24.66
C ASP A 132 9.38 3.40 23.76
N ILE A 133 9.60 2.59 22.72
CA ILE A 133 10.70 2.78 21.77
C ILE A 133 10.60 4.15 21.07
N ILE A 134 9.42 4.55 20.59
CA ILE A 134 9.25 5.85 19.93
C ILE A 134 9.53 7.00 20.91
N CYS A 135 9.09 6.88 22.16
CA CYS A 135 9.33 7.89 23.20
C CYS A 135 10.82 8.05 23.55
N GLU A 136 11.65 7.01 23.39
CA GLU A 136 13.10 7.10 23.60
C GLU A 136 13.81 7.98 22.56
N TYR A 137 13.21 8.19 21.38
CA TYR A 137 13.74 9.04 20.30
C TYR A 137 12.92 10.33 20.17
N PRO A 138 13.19 11.39 20.98
CA PRO A 138 12.36 12.59 21.04
C PRO A 138 12.28 13.34 19.70
N ASN A 139 13.37 13.36 18.90
CA ASN A 139 13.38 14.00 17.59
C ASN A 139 12.37 13.36 16.62
N ILE A 140 12.30 12.03 16.62
CA ILE A 140 11.32 11.27 15.84
C ILE A 140 9.92 11.49 16.40
N HIS A 141 9.74 11.36 17.71
CA HIS A 141 8.44 11.48 18.37
C HIS A 141 7.77 12.85 18.12
N GLN A 142 8.54 13.94 18.12
CA GLN A 142 8.00 15.28 17.93
C GLN A 142 7.82 15.68 16.46
N SER A 143 8.59 15.08 15.55
CA SER A 143 8.63 15.53 14.14
C SER A 143 7.90 14.58 13.18
N SER A 144 7.98 13.26 13.42
CA SER A 144 7.49 12.24 12.49
C SER A 144 6.04 11.87 12.78
N ARG A 145 5.26 11.61 11.72
CA ARG A 145 3.90 11.07 11.83
C ARG A 145 3.92 9.56 11.65
N PHE A 146 3.06 8.83 12.35
CA PHE A 146 2.95 7.38 12.22
C PHE A 146 1.58 7.00 11.68
N VAL A 147 1.56 6.28 10.55
CA VAL A 147 0.33 5.76 9.94
C VAL A 147 0.36 4.24 10.02
N PHE A 148 -0.65 3.66 10.66
CA PHE A 148 -0.80 2.23 10.81
C PHE A 148 -1.92 1.72 9.91
N ILE A 149 -1.58 0.81 8.99
CA ILE A 149 -2.53 0.15 8.09
C ILE A 149 -2.69 -1.31 8.52
N PRO A 150 -3.89 -1.78 8.87
CA PRO A 150 -4.11 -3.15 9.33
C PRO A 150 -3.89 -4.16 8.21
N GLY A 151 -3.14 -5.22 8.49
CA GLY A 151 -2.98 -6.39 7.63
C GLY A 151 -4.15 -7.39 7.74
N PRO A 152 -4.17 -8.45 6.89
CA PRO A 152 -5.32 -9.36 6.82
C PRO A 152 -5.47 -10.27 8.05
N GLU A 153 -4.40 -10.43 8.84
CA GLU A 153 -4.39 -11.30 10.03
C GLU A 153 -4.49 -10.49 11.34
N ASP A 154 -4.61 -9.15 11.26
CA ASP A 154 -4.76 -8.30 12.44
C ASP A 154 -6.20 -8.38 13.02
N PRO A 155 -6.39 -8.06 14.32
CA PRO A 155 -7.69 -8.12 14.96
C PRO A 155 -8.75 -7.25 14.27
N GLY A 156 -9.88 -7.87 13.92
CA GLY A 156 -11.00 -7.21 13.25
C GLY A 156 -11.58 -8.08 12.13
N PHE A 157 -12.37 -7.49 11.25
CA PHE A 157 -12.90 -8.16 10.05
C PHE A 157 -11.86 -8.15 8.92
N GLY A 158 -10.73 -8.83 9.13
CA GLY A 158 -9.55 -8.76 8.26
C GLY A 158 -9.70 -9.42 6.87
N SER A 159 -10.71 -10.27 6.66
CA SER A 159 -10.88 -11.04 5.43
C SER A 159 -11.73 -10.38 4.35
N ILE A 160 -12.38 -9.25 4.64
CA ILE A 160 -13.29 -8.54 3.72
C ILE A 160 -12.80 -7.10 3.54
N LEU A 161 -12.78 -6.62 2.29
CA LEU A 161 -12.32 -5.29 1.92
C LEU A 161 -13.49 -4.32 1.63
N PRO A 162 -13.31 -3.00 1.83
CA PRO A 162 -12.24 -2.36 2.60
C PRO A 162 -12.32 -2.72 4.10
N ARG A 163 -11.16 -2.82 4.75
CA ARG A 163 -11.07 -3.14 6.18
C ARG A 163 -11.12 -1.88 7.04
N PRO A 164 -11.85 -1.90 8.17
CA PRO A 164 -11.80 -0.82 9.15
C PRO A 164 -10.43 -0.76 9.83
N PRO A 165 -10.09 0.38 10.47
CA PRO A 165 -8.91 0.46 11.33
C PRO A 165 -9.00 -0.50 12.51
N ILE A 166 -7.86 -0.77 13.15
CA ILE A 166 -7.79 -1.49 14.42
C ILE A 166 -8.61 -0.72 15.47
N ALA A 167 -9.43 -1.44 16.23
CA ALA A 167 -10.34 -0.86 17.20
C ALA A 167 -9.66 0.09 18.17
N GLU A 168 -10.35 1.18 18.52
CA GLU A 168 -9.81 2.22 19.42
C GLU A 168 -9.51 1.67 20.82
N SER A 169 -10.28 0.69 21.29
CA SER A 169 -10.02 0.00 22.56
C SER A 169 -8.64 -0.68 22.64
N ILE A 170 -8.01 -0.95 21.49
CA ILE A 170 -6.65 -1.50 21.35
C ILE A 170 -5.61 -0.39 21.25
N THR A 171 -5.93 0.67 20.50
CA THR A 171 -4.95 1.69 20.09
C THR A 171 -4.94 2.96 20.93
N ASN A 172 -5.93 3.16 21.81
CA ASN A 172 -6.08 4.39 22.61
C ASN A 172 -4.85 4.71 23.47
N GLU A 173 -4.28 3.71 24.15
CA GLU A 173 -3.09 3.89 24.98
C GLU A 173 -1.88 4.33 24.14
N PHE A 174 -1.70 3.73 22.96
CA PHE A 174 -0.66 4.13 22.02
C PHE A 174 -0.84 5.57 21.55
N ARG A 175 -2.06 5.95 21.13
CA ARG A 175 -2.37 7.30 20.64
C ARG A 175 -2.17 8.38 21.71
N GLN A 176 -2.40 8.06 22.99
CA GLN A 176 -2.13 8.99 24.09
C GLN A 176 -0.63 9.27 24.25
N ARG A 177 0.20 8.26 24.03
CA ARG A 177 1.66 8.37 24.17
C ARG A 177 2.33 8.96 22.93
N VAL A 178 1.82 8.62 21.74
CA VAL A 178 2.30 9.08 20.44
C VAL A 178 1.16 9.81 19.73
N PRO A 179 0.96 11.12 19.97
CA PRO A 179 -0.20 11.86 19.49
C PRO A 179 -0.21 12.05 17.97
N PHE A 180 0.96 12.02 17.32
CA PHE A 180 1.09 12.09 15.87
C PHE A 180 0.94 10.71 15.19
N SER A 181 0.02 9.89 15.70
CA SER A 181 -0.29 8.57 15.14
C SER A 181 -1.74 8.46 14.67
N VAL A 182 -1.93 7.79 13.53
CA VAL A 182 -3.25 7.52 12.94
C VAL A 182 -3.32 6.05 12.55
N PHE A 183 -4.32 5.35 13.08
CA PHE A 183 -4.67 4.00 12.63
C PHE A 183 -5.81 4.13 11.61
N THR A 184 -5.58 3.67 10.39
CA THR A 184 -6.47 3.90 9.25
C THR A 184 -7.00 2.59 8.65
N THR A 185 -7.82 2.68 7.61
CA THR A 185 -8.39 1.54 6.89
C THR A 185 -7.35 0.82 6.04
N ASN A 186 -7.70 -0.34 5.50
CA ASN A 186 -6.92 -0.99 4.45
C ASN A 186 -7.80 -1.39 3.25
N PRO A 187 -7.57 -0.84 2.04
CA PRO A 187 -6.54 0.16 1.70
C PRO A 187 -6.78 1.51 2.36
N CYS A 188 -5.77 2.38 2.27
CA CYS A 188 -5.89 3.80 2.60
C CYS A 188 -5.31 4.68 1.51
N ARG A 189 -5.65 5.97 1.56
CA ARG A 189 -5.17 7.00 0.63
C ARG A 189 -4.50 8.11 1.43
N ILE A 190 -3.28 8.45 1.05
CA ILE A 190 -2.48 9.53 1.65
C ILE A 190 -2.31 10.60 0.58
N GLN A 191 -2.70 11.83 0.90
CA GLN A 191 -2.47 12.99 0.06
C GLN A 191 -1.33 13.81 0.66
N TYR A 192 -0.30 14.06 -0.14
CA TYR A 192 0.81 14.93 0.24
C TYR A 192 1.05 15.96 -0.85
N CYS A 193 0.83 17.24 -0.53
CA CYS A 193 0.90 18.33 -1.50
C CYS A 193 0.11 18.02 -2.79
N THR A 194 0.75 17.95 -3.95
CA THR A 194 0.06 17.61 -5.21
C THR A 194 -0.03 16.12 -5.48
N GLN A 195 0.52 15.28 -4.59
CA GLN A 195 0.68 13.85 -4.83
C GLN A 195 -0.36 12.99 -4.15
N GLU A 196 -0.78 11.97 -4.88
CA GLU A 196 -1.77 10.98 -4.49
C GLU A 196 -1.06 9.64 -4.27
N ILE A 197 -1.12 9.12 -3.04
CA ILE A 197 -0.46 7.88 -2.62
C ILE A 197 -1.52 6.88 -2.14
N ILE A 198 -1.63 5.72 -2.79
CA ILE A 198 -2.53 4.64 -2.35
C ILE A 198 -1.68 3.58 -1.67
N VAL A 199 -2.04 3.19 -0.45
CA VAL A 199 -1.37 2.11 0.29
C VAL A 199 -2.34 0.96 0.50
N PHE A 200 -1.92 -0.23 0.11
CA PHE A 200 -2.72 -1.44 0.22
C PHE A 200 -1.87 -2.60 0.74
N ARG A 201 -2.25 -3.14 1.91
CA ARG A 201 -1.59 -4.30 2.51
C ARG A 201 -2.36 -5.58 2.21
N GLU A 202 -1.85 -6.40 1.30
CA GLU A 202 -2.46 -7.68 0.93
C GLU A 202 -1.43 -8.60 0.28
N ASP A 203 -1.59 -9.91 0.45
CA ASP A 203 -0.74 -10.92 -0.20
C ASP A 203 -1.24 -11.22 -1.62
N LEU A 204 -1.31 -10.16 -2.42
CA LEU A 204 -2.06 -10.10 -3.67
C LEU A 204 -1.36 -10.82 -4.81
N VAL A 205 -0.03 -10.74 -4.92
CA VAL A 205 0.75 -11.41 -5.99
C VAL A 205 0.46 -12.90 -5.98
N ASN A 206 0.51 -13.51 -4.80
CA ASN A 206 0.21 -14.93 -4.63
C ASN A 206 -1.27 -15.27 -4.93
N LYS A 207 -2.21 -14.41 -4.55
CA LYS A 207 -3.65 -14.59 -4.89
C LYS A 207 -3.87 -14.53 -6.40
N MET A 208 -3.21 -13.60 -7.10
CA MET A 208 -3.28 -13.51 -8.55
C MET A 208 -2.66 -14.73 -9.23
N CYS A 209 -1.44 -15.12 -8.85
CA CYS A 209 -0.76 -16.28 -9.43
C CYS A 209 -1.58 -17.57 -9.30
N ARG A 210 -2.26 -17.80 -8.16
CA ARG A 210 -3.13 -18.97 -7.96
C ARG A 210 -4.40 -18.97 -8.82
N ASN A 211 -4.82 -17.81 -9.32
CA ASN A 211 -6.02 -17.64 -10.14
C ASN A 211 -5.71 -17.22 -11.59
N CYS A 212 -4.44 -17.28 -11.99
CA CYS A 212 -4.03 -16.99 -13.36
C CYS A 212 -4.58 -18.05 -14.32
N VAL A 213 -5.09 -17.60 -15.47
CA VAL A 213 -5.50 -18.50 -16.57
C VAL A 213 -4.30 -19.22 -17.16
N ARG A 214 -3.19 -18.50 -17.30
CA ARG A 214 -1.91 -19.00 -17.79
C ARG A 214 -0.80 -18.27 -17.06
N PHE A 215 0.33 -18.94 -16.86
CA PHE A 215 1.53 -18.27 -16.41
C PHE A 215 1.94 -17.20 -17.44
N PRO A 216 2.34 -16.00 -16.96
CA PRO A 216 2.92 -14.99 -17.85
C PRO A 216 4.18 -15.54 -18.52
N SER A 217 4.52 -14.96 -19.66
CA SER A 217 5.77 -15.28 -20.35
C SER A 217 6.97 -14.95 -19.45
N SER A 218 7.99 -15.81 -19.46
CA SER A 218 9.20 -15.65 -18.64
C SER A 218 10.13 -14.52 -19.12
N ASN A 219 9.73 -13.75 -20.14
CA ASN A 219 10.49 -12.64 -20.68
C ASN A 219 10.38 -11.36 -19.84
N LEU A 220 9.42 -11.30 -18.91
CA LEU A 220 9.20 -10.15 -18.05
C LEU A 220 8.91 -10.65 -16.64
N ASP A 221 9.45 -9.94 -15.65
CA ASP A 221 9.30 -10.37 -14.25
C ASP A 221 7.84 -10.31 -13.80
N ILE A 222 7.49 -11.18 -12.84
CA ILE A 222 6.14 -11.23 -12.25
C ILE A 222 5.65 -9.86 -11.75
N PRO A 223 6.46 -9.04 -11.04
CA PRO A 223 6.04 -7.71 -10.61
C PRO A 223 5.63 -6.78 -11.75
N ASN A 224 6.27 -6.88 -12.91
CA ASN A 224 5.92 -6.06 -14.07
C ASN A 224 4.55 -6.44 -14.65
N HIS A 225 4.27 -7.74 -14.78
CA HIS A 225 2.94 -8.22 -15.18
C HIS A 225 1.87 -7.86 -14.15
N PHE A 226 2.20 -7.98 -12.88
CA PHE A 226 1.33 -7.63 -11.76
C PHE A 226 0.93 -6.15 -11.79
N VAL A 227 1.90 -5.23 -11.87
CA VAL A 227 1.64 -3.78 -11.91
C VAL A 227 0.82 -3.41 -13.15
N LYS A 228 1.16 -3.96 -14.32
CA LYS A 228 0.35 -3.76 -15.55
C LYS A 228 -1.09 -4.20 -15.35
N THR A 229 -1.32 -5.33 -14.69
CA THR A 229 -2.67 -5.83 -14.39
C THR A 229 -3.43 -4.86 -13.50
N ILE A 230 -2.87 -4.44 -12.35
CA ILE A 230 -3.55 -3.53 -11.41
C ILE A 230 -3.95 -2.21 -12.07
N LEU A 231 -3.00 -1.58 -12.77
CA LEU A 231 -3.24 -0.28 -13.39
C LEU A 231 -4.20 -0.37 -14.58
N SER A 232 -4.08 -1.41 -15.42
CA SER A 232 -4.99 -1.58 -16.55
C SER A 232 -6.41 -1.89 -16.10
N GLN A 233 -6.57 -2.66 -15.00
CA GLN A 233 -7.88 -2.92 -14.41
C GLN A 233 -8.44 -1.73 -13.63
N GLY A 234 -7.59 -0.75 -13.27
CA GLY A 234 -7.99 0.38 -12.43
C GLY A 234 -8.56 -0.04 -11.07
N HIS A 235 -8.15 -1.21 -10.55
CA HIS A 235 -8.73 -1.81 -9.34
C HIS A 235 -7.67 -2.58 -8.54
N LEU A 236 -7.68 -2.45 -7.21
CA LEU A 236 -6.72 -3.11 -6.33
C LEU A 236 -6.92 -4.63 -6.27
N THR A 237 -8.15 -5.11 -6.39
CA THR A 237 -8.47 -6.55 -6.34
C THR A 237 -9.25 -6.99 -7.58
N PRO A 238 -8.61 -7.12 -8.75
CA PRO A 238 -9.23 -7.63 -9.98
C PRO A 238 -9.34 -9.17 -9.92
N LEU A 239 -10.02 -9.65 -8.87
CA LEU A 239 -10.15 -11.05 -8.51
C LEU A 239 -11.61 -11.30 -8.11
N PRO A 240 -12.10 -12.54 -8.27
CA PRO A 240 -13.44 -12.88 -7.80
C PRO A 240 -13.63 -12.68 -6.29
N LEU A 241 -14.88 -12.43 -5.88
CA LEU A 241 -15.26 -12.27 -4.48
C LEU A 241 -14.91 -13.46 -3.58
N TYR A 242 -14.86 -14.69 -4.12
CA TYR A 242 -14.46 -15.87 -3.34
C TYR A 242 -12.94 -15.91 -3.04
N VAL A 243 -12.13 -15.13 -3.78
CA VAL A 243 -10.67 -15.00 -3.58
C VAL A 243 -10.35 -13.75 -2.79
N SER A 244 -11.01 -12.64 -3.12
CA SER A 244 -10.87 -11.33 -2.48
C SER A 244 -12.27 -10.82 -2.13
N PRO A 245 -12.80 -11.16 -0.95
CA PRO A 245 -14.12 -10.69 -0.54
C PRO A 245 -14.15 -9.17 -0.40
N VAL A 246 -15.19 -8.55 -0.95
CA VAL A 246 -15.41 -7.10 -0.91
C VAL A 246 -16.85 -6.83 -0.49
N TYR A 247 -17.06 -5.83 0.35
CA TYR A 247 -18.40 -5.29 0.60
C TYR A 247 -18.93 -4.66 -0.69
N TRP A 248 -20.00 -5.22 -1.25
CA TRP A 248 -20.47 -4.86 -2.60
C TRP A 248 -20.70 -3.35 -2.78
N ALA A 249 -21.26 -2.69 -1.76
CA ALA A 249 -21.52 -1.25 -1.79
C ALA A 249 -20.25 -0.38 -1.73
N TYR A 250 -19.11 -0.93 -1.30
CA TYR A 250 -17.84 -0.22 -1.11
C TYR A 250 -16.74 -0.63 -2.10
N ASP A 251 -17.07 -1.39 -3.15
CA ASP A 251 -16.11 -1.80 -4.18
C ASP A 251 -15.39 -0.59 -4.83
N TYR A 252 -16.09 0.54 -5.00
CA TYR A 252 -15.52 1.78 -5.53
C TYR A 252 -14.31 2.31 -4.72
N ALA A 253 -14.21 1.97 -3.43
CA ALA A 253 -13.10 2.41 -2.59
C ALA A 253 -11.78 1.69 -2.91
N LEU A 254 -11.85 0.54 -3.59
CA LEU A 254 -10.70 -0.24 -4.05
C LEU A 254 -10.21 0.16 -5.45
N ARG A 255 -10.78 1.23 -6.01
CA ARG A 255 -10.42 1.74 -7.34
C ARG A 255 -9.04 2.43 -7.33
N VAL A 256 -8.26 2.17 -8.39
CA VAL A 256 -6.95 2.76 -8.72
C VAL A 256 -7.09 3.63 -9.99
N TYR A 257 -8.18 4.38 -10.06
CA TYR A 257 -8.50 5.28 -11.17
C TYR A 257 -9.16 6.54 -10.60
N PRO A 258 -8.70 7.76 -10.94
CA PRO A 258 -7.52 8.07 -11.76
C PRO A 258 -6.21 7.47 -11.21
N VAL A 259 -5.21 7.31 -12.07
CA VAL A 259 -3.92 6.70 -11.70
C VAL A 259 -3.19 7.58 -10.66
N PRO A 260 -2.78 7.04 -9.49
CA PRO A 260 -2.08 7.80 -8.45
C PRO A 260 -0.62 8.10 -8.84
N ASP A 261 0.06 8.94 -8.07
CA ASP A 261 1.50 9.17 -8.25
C ASP A 261 2.33 8.00 -7.69
N LEU A 262 1.88 7.44 -6.56
CA LEU A 262 2.51 6.28 -5.92
C LEU A 262 1.46 5.25 -5.48
N LEU A 263 1.67 4.01 -5.88
CA LEU A 263 0.92 2.85 -5.45
C LEU A 263 1.83 1.94 -4.62
N VAL A 264 1.51 1.79 -3.34
CA VAL A 264 2.24 0.94 -2.41
C VAL A 264 1.42 -0.34 -2.20
N ILE A 265 1.89 -1.44 -2.78
CA ILE A 265 1.35 -2.78 -2.52
C ILE A 265 2.27 -3.44 -1.50
N ALA A 266 1.90 -3.33 -0.23
CA ALA A 266 2.57 -4.03 0.85
C ALA A 266 2.21 -5.53 0.78
N ASP A 267 3.09 -6.32 0.17
CA ASP A 267 2.93 -7.76 -0.03
C ASP A 267 4.08 -8.49 0.66
N LYS A 268 3.84 -9.73 1.08
CA LYS A 268 4.91 -10.63 1.55
C LYS A 268 5.82 -11.16 0.44
N TYR A 269 5.44 -10.93 -0.83
CA TYR A 269 6.30 -11.18 -1.98
C TYR A 269 7.60 -10.36 -1.91
N ASP A 270 8.58 -10.73 -2.73
CA ASP A 270 9.87 -10.03 -2.78
C ASP A 270 9.68 -8.53 -3.08
N PRO A 271 10.48 -7.66 -2.45
CA PRO A 271 10.37 -6.22 -2.63
C PRO A 271 10.70 -5.83 -4.07
N PHE A 272 9.98 -4.84 -4.61
CA PHE A 272 10.21 -4.31 -5.95
C PHE A 272 9.85 -2.83 -6.04
N THR A 273 10.40 -2.18 -7.06
CA THR A 273 10.10 -0.79 -7.44
C THR A 273 9.97 -0.74 -8.94
N LEU A 274 8.82 -0.32 -9.47
CA LEU A 274 8.55 -0.25 -10.89
C LEU A 274 7.78 1.02 -11.23
N THR A 275 7.96 1.54 -12.44
CA THR A 275 7.19 2.67 -12.94
C THR A 275 6.35 2.22 -14.13
N ASN A 276 5.06 2.53 -14.11
CA ASN A 276 4.16 2.25 -15.23
C ASN A 276 3.10 3.35 -15.35
N THR A 277 2.89 3.86 -16.57
CA THR A 277 1.88 4.90 -16.85
C THR A 277 1.91 6.07 -15.86
N GLU A 278 3.11 6.64 -15.65
CA GLU A 278 3.36 7.77 -14.72
C GLU A 278 3.10 7.47 -13.22
N CYS A 279 2.74 6.24 -12.86
CA CYS A 279 2.61 5.77 -11.48
C CYS A 279 3.87 5.02 -11.05
N LEU A 280 4.42 5.39 -9.90
CA LEU A 280 5.39 4.57 -9.19
C LEU A 280 4.65 3.47 -8.44
N CYS A 281 5.10 2.24 -8.57
CA CYS A 281 4.52 1.08 -7.89
C CYS A 281 5.62 0.40 -7.08
N ILE A 282 5.42 0.31 -5.77
CA ILE A 282 6.42 -0.24 -4.86
C ILE A 282 5.82 -1.35 -4.00
N ASN A 283 6.66 -2.33 -3.68
CA ASN A 283 6.44 -3.28 -2.61
C ASN A 283 7.63 -3.23 -1.66
N PRO A 284 7.45 -2.86 -0.38
CA PRO A 284 8.53 -2.91 0.61
C PRO A 284 8.92 -4.35 1.00
N GLY A 285 8.07 -5.34 0.71
CA GLY A 285 8.26 -6.71 1.13
C GLY A 285 7.98 -6.90 2.63
N SER A 286 7.95 -8.15 3.07
CA SER A 286 7.80 -8.48 4.49
C SER A 286 9.08 -8.12 5.25
N PHE A 287 9.03 -7.15 6.17
CA PHE A 287 10.19 -6.64 6.90
C PHE A 287 11.03 -7.76 7.55
N PRO A 288 10.46 -8.66 8.39
CA PRO A 288 11.24 -9.73 9.01
C PRO A 288 11.79 -10.76 8.02
N ARG A 289 11.14 -10.97 6.86
CA ARG A 289 11.54 -12.02 5.89
C ARG A 289 12.48 -11.53 4.80
N SER A 290 12.48 -10.24 4.51
CA SER A 290 13.29 -9.59 3.47
C SER A 290 14.67 -9.14 3.97
N GLY A 291 15.11 -9.62 5.14
CA GLY A 291 16.31 -9.11 5.81
C GLY A 291 16.14 -7.68 6.30
N PHE A 292 14.97 -7.34 6.83
CA PHE A 292 14.63 -6.01 7.35
C PHE A 292 14.75 -4.92 6.30
N SER A 293 14.18 -5.19 5.12
CA SER A 293 14.11 -4.23 4.02
C SER A 293 12.90 -3.32 4.15
N PHE A 294 13.06 -2.05 3.80
CA PHE A 294 11.99 -1.05 3.75
C PHE A 294 12.23 -0.08 2.60
N LYS A 295 11.20 0.69 2.23
CA LYS A 295 11.26 1.63 1.10
C LYS A 295 11.14 3.05 1.62
N VAL A 296 11.88 3.96 1.01
CA VAL A 296 11.81 5.40 1.28
C VAL A 296 11.35 6.10 0.02
N PHE A 297 10.41 7.01 0.14
CA PHE A 297 9.92 7.82 -0.96
C PHE A 297 10.13 9.30 -0.67
N TYR A 298 10.78 10.00 -1.62
CA TYR A 298 10.96 11.44 -1.59
C TYR A 298 9.96 12.07 -2.57
N PRO A 299 8.90 12.74 -2.09
CA PRO A 299 7.91 13.34 -2.97
C PRO A 299 8.50 14.45 -3.84
N SER A 300 9.45 15.25 -3.34
CA SER A 300 9.98 16.43 -4.04
C SER A 300 10.46 16.14 -5.47
N ASN A 301 11.11 15.00 -5.68
CA ASN A 301 11.64 14.52 -6.96
C ASN A 301 11.03 13.18 -7.42
N LYS A 302 10.07 12.64 -6.65
CA LYS A 302 9.45 11.31 -6.85
C LYS A 302 10.47 10.17 -6.93
N THR A 303 11.54 10.20 -6.11
CA THR A 303 12.50 9.10 -6.05
C THR A 303 12.15 8.08 -4.97
N VAL A 304 12.43 6.82 -5.25
CA VAL A 304 12.29 5.72 -4.29
C VAL A 304 13.68 5.17 -4.00
N GLU A 305 14.00 5.03 -2.72
CA GLU A 305 15.24 4.42 -2.24
C GLU A 305 14.94 3.14 -1.47
N ASP A 306 15.88 2.19 -1.57
CA ASP A 306 15.80 0.90 -0.91
C ASP A 306 16.76 0.87 0.27
N SER A 307 16.27 0.46 1.43
CA SER A 307 17.08 0.35 2.64
C SER A 307 16.94 -1.04 3.23
N LYS A 308 18.04 -1.58 3.77
CA LYS A 308 18.09 -2.93 4.34
C LYS A 308 18.92 -2.93 5.60
N LEU A 309 18.39 -3.52 6.67
CA LEU A 309 19.04 -3.53 7.99
C LEU A 309 19.65 -4.88 8.37
N GLN A 310 19.68 -5.88 7.48
CA GLN A 310 20.12 -7.25 7.79
C GLN A 310 21.47 -7.33 8.54
N GLY A 311 22.45 -6.49 8.18
CA GLY A 311 23.80 -6.54 8.73
C GLY A 311 23.99 -5.95 10.14
N PHE A 312 22.94 -5.40 10.76
CA PHE A 312 23.01 -4.71 12.06
C PHE A 312 22.54 -5.52 13.27
#